data_AF-A0AA39Y8Z5-F1
#
_entry.id   AF-A0AA39Y8Z5-F1
#
_cell.length_a   1.000
_cell.length_b   1.000
_cell.length_c   1.000
_cell.angle_alpha   90.00
_cell.angle_beta   90.00
_cell.angle_gamma   90.00
#
_symmetry.space_group_name_H-M   'P 1'
#
loop_
_entity.id
_entity.type
_entity.pdbx_description
1 polymer ?
#
loop_
_entity_poly.entity_id
_entity_poly.type
_entity_poly.pdbx_seq_one_letter_code
_entity_poly.pdbx_strand_id
1 'polypeptide(L)'
;MLAIFPLLISAAAAFVLPEGLSDGFYRASIDERGYEIHELLSAGIDDANPTIVAQMAPTTENETYDLPAQLQKRAGTKWCGCGFTLDHAGCDAAVADMKVQVSGGVHIQAHLAYYSIKGGVVFFACNTGNGQLFMDAPTVAYVASEITNACGWYIAGTFARSGYPSEASGYMRYSSGLDFCGAAKSSSAHSC
;
A
#
# COMPACT_ATOMS: atom_id res chain seq x y z
N MET A 1 -36.34 -24.33 -26.88
CA MET A 1 -35.87 -24.07 -25.51
C MET A 1 -34.63 -23.19 -25.62
N LEU A 2 -34.75 -21.87 -25.45
CA LEU A 2 -33.61 -20.95 -25.47
C LEU A 2 -32.95 -21.03 -24.09
N ALA A 3 -31.72 -21.54 -24.01
CA ALA A 3 -30.94 -21.55 -22.77
C ALA A 3 -30.29 -20.17 -22.60
N ILE A 4 -30.79 -19.38 -21.65
CA ILE A 4 -30.15 -18.13 -21.21
C ILE A 4 -29.02 -18.54 -20.26
N PHE A 5 -27.79 -18.50 -20.75
CA PHE A 5 -26.60 -18.60 -19.90
C PHE A 5 -26.44 -17.27 -19.15
N PRO A 6 -26.47 -17.25 -17.80
CA PRO A 6 -26.18 -16.04 -17.06
C PRO A 6 -24.70 -15.69 -17.28
N LEU A 7 -24.46 -14.56 -17.94
CA LEU A 7 -23.14 -13.96 -18.06
C LEU A 7 -22.75 -13.48 -16.66
N LEU A 8 -21.95 -14.29 -15.95
CA LEU A 8 -21.28 -13.87 -14.72
C LEU A 8 -20.27 -12.79 -15.11
N ILE A 9 -20.67 -11.52 -14.97
CA ILE A 9 -19.77 -10.38 -15.02
C ILE A 9 -18.88 -10.51 -13.79
N SER A 10 -17.69 -11.07 -13.97
CA SER A 10 -16.65 -11.01 -12.96
C SER A 10 -16.22 -9.55 -12.88
N ALA A 11 -16.75 -8.80 -11.90
CA ALA A 11 -16.20 -7.51 -11.57
C ALA A 11 -14.76 -7.75 -11.12
N ALA A 12 -13.79 -7.33 -11.94
CA ALA A 12 -12.43 -7.21 -11.47
C ALA A 12 -12.46 -6.18 -10.33
N ALA A 13 -11.90 -6.54 -9.17
CA ALA A 13 -11.68 -5.60 -8.09
C ALA A 13 -10.84 -4.42 -8.62
N ALA A 14 -11.40 -3.23 -8.63
CA ALA A 14 -10.84 -2.08 -9.32
C ALA A 14 -10.55 -0.89 -8.41
N PHE A 15 -10.47 -1.03 -7.07
CA PHE A 15 -10.07 0.00 -6.07
C PHE A 15 -10.02 1.48 -6.56
N VAL A 16 -11.14 1.96 -7.11
CA VAL A 16 -11.21 3.21 -7.86
C VAL A 16 -11.40 4.34 -6.88
N LEU A 17 -10.46 5.30 -6.86
CA LEU A 17 -10.58 6.45 -5.96
C LEU A 17 -11.80 7.31 -6.31
N PRO A 18 -12.79 7.46 -5.42
CA PRO A 18 -13.96 8.30 -5.67
C PRO A 18 -13.61 9.79 -5.68
N GLU A 19 -14.51 10.59 -6.25
CA GLU A 19 -14.42 12.04 -6.22
C GLU A 19 -14.52 12.59 -4.79
N GLY A 20 -13.75 13.66 -4.52
CA GLY A 20 -13.91 14.43 -3.30
C GLY A 20 -13.33 13.80 -2.02
N LEU A 21 -12.48 12.77 -2.14
CA LEU A 21 -11.74 12.27 -0.98
C LEU A 21 -10.83 13.37 -0.42
N SER A 22 -10.94 13.61 0.89
CA SER A 22 -10.02 14.47 1.61
C SER A 22 -8.73 13.74 1.97
N ASP A 23 -7.71 14.48 2.36
CA ASP A 23 -6.52 13.91 3.01
C ASP A 23 -6.92 13.04 4.20
N GLY A 24 -6.30 11.86 4.31
CA GLY A 24 -6.73 10.86 5.28
C GLY A 24 -6.17 9.46 5.00
N PHE A 25 -6.43 8.55 5.94
CA PHE A 25 -6.08 7.15 5.82
C PHE A 25 -7.34 6.32 5.57
N TYR A 26 -7.26 5.41 4.61
CA TYR A 26 -8.44 4.71 4.12
C TYR A 26 -8.18 3.22 3.96
N ARG A 27 -9.26 2.45 4.14
CA ARG A 27 -9.37 1.06 3.71
C ARG A 27 -10.30 1.00 2.52
N ALA A 28 -9.87 0.35 1.44
CA ALA A 28 -10.74 -0.03 0.34
C ALA A 28 -11.02 -1.54 0.39
N SER A 29 -12.29 -1.90 0.21
CA SER A 29 -12.81 -3.26 0.22
C SER A 29 -13.92 -3.43 -0.82
N ILE A 30 -14.36 -4.66 -1.04
CA ILE A 30 -15.53 -4.97 -1.87
C ILE A 30 -16.60 -5.60 -0.96
N ASP A 31 -17.83 -5.09 -1.04
CA ASP A 31 -18.96 -5.62 -0.30
C ASP A 31 -19.55 -6.90 -0.92
N GLU A 32 -20.49 -7.52 -0.24
CA GLU A 32 -21.15 -8.75 -0.70
C GLU A 32 -21.89 -8.61 -2.04
N ARG A 33 -22.19 -7.37 -2.45
CA ARG A 33 -22.88 -7.05 -3.71
C ARG A 33 -21.89 -6.71 -4.83
N GLY A 34 -20.58 -6.74 -4.56
CA GLY A 34 -19.54 -6.41 -5.51
C GLY A 34 -19.27 -4.90 -5.64
N TYR A 35 -19.75 -4.08 -4.72
CA TYR A 35 -19.45 -2.64 -4.72
C TYR A 35 -18.19 -2.33 -3.93
N GLU A 36 -17.37 -1.43 -4.47
CA GLU A 36 -16.21 -0.91 -3.78
C GLU A 36 -16.62 0.06 -2.67
N ILE A 37 -16.06 -0.14 -1.49
CA ILE A 37 -16.24 0.71 -0.32
C ILE A 37 -14.89 1.31 0.05
N HIS A 38 -14.85 2.63 0.20
CA HIS A 38 -13.68 3.37 0.67
C HIS A 38 -14.03 3.99 2.03
N GLU A 39 -13.45 3.45 3.09
CA GLU A 39 -13.73 3.85 4.46
C GLU A 39 -12.57 4.69 5.01
N LEU A 40 -12.86 5.90 5.46
CA LEU A 40 -11.91 6.73 6.19
C LEU A 40 -11.72 6.15 7.59
N LEU A 41 -10.48 5.81 7.93
CA LEU A 41 -10.12 5.29 9.24
C LEU A 41 -9.58 6.43 10.10
N SER A 42 -10.01 6.50 11.36
CA SER A 42 -9.39 7.37 12.36
C SER A 42 -7.98 6.90 12.69
N ALA A 43 -7.10 7.82 13.07
CA ALA A 43 -5.73 7.47 13.42
C ALA A 43 -5.68 6.50 14.61
N GLY A 44 -4.97 5.39 14.43
CA GLY A 44 -5.02 4.24 15.33
C GLY A 44 -6.03 3.23 14.82
N ILE A 45 -5.57 2.27 14.01
CA ILE A 45 -6.41 1.21 13.48
C ILE A 45 -6.85 0.32 14.64
N ASP A 46 -8.11 0.47 15.05
CA ASP A 46 -8.81 -0.38 16.01
C ASP A 46 -9.23 -1.75 15.44
N ASP A 47 -8.76 -2.14 14.25
CA ASP A 47 -8.84 -3.54 13.75
C ASP A 47 -7.80 -4.46 14.43
N ALA A 48 -7.43 -4.13 15.68
CA ALA A 48 -6.76 -5.04 16.59
C ALA A 48 -7.76 -6.16 16.96
N ASN A 49 -7.61 -7.31 16.33
CA ASN A 49 -8.03 -8.56 16.96
C ASN A 49 -7.39 -8.59 18.37
N PRO A 50 -8.16 -8.66 19.48
CA PRO A 50 -7.66 -8.42 20.83
C PRO A 50 -6.92 -9.65 21.36
N THR A 51 -5.71 -9.86 20.86
CA THR A 51 -4.67 -10.71 21.45
C THR A 51 -3.42 -10.30 20.67
N ILE A 52 -2.58 -9.36 21.10
CA ILE A 52 -1.73 -9.40 22.28
C ILE A 52 -1.40 -7.94 22.63
N VAL A 53 -2.04 -7.38 23.66
CA VAL A 53 -1.54 -6.17 24.32
C VAL A 53 -0.71 -6.64 25.51
N ALA A 54 0.59 -6.83 25.30
CA ALA A 54 1.53 -6.91 26.39
C ALA A 54 2.89 -6.34 25.97
N GLN A 55 3.11 -5.11 26.44
CA GLN A 55 4.38 -4.58 26.92
C GLN A 55 5.42 -4.17 25.88
N MET A 56 5.47 -2.87 25.59
CA MET A 56 6.74 -2.16 25.48
C MET A 56 6.65 -0.86 26.26
N ALA A 57 7.19 -0.87 27.48
CA ALA A 57 7.62 0.33 28.17
C ALA A 57 8.89 0.88 27.49
N PRO A 58 9.18 2.18 27.57
CA PRO A 58 10.32 2.77 26.88
C PRO A 58 11.61 2.48 27.66
N THR A 59 12.52 1.70 27.08
CA THR A 59 13.90 1.59 27.59
C THR A 59 14.82 2.44 26.71
N THR A 60 15.25 3.56 27.28
CA THR A 60 16.48 4.25 26.88
C THR A 60 17.66 3.33 27.17
N GLU A 61 18.39 2.87 26.15
CA GLU A 61 19.79 2.46 26.29
C GLU A 61 20.47 2.35 24.92
N ASN A 62 21.68 2.94 24.85
CA ASN A 62 22.60 2.84 23.74
C ASN A 62 23.11 1.40 23.64
N GLU A 63 22.68 0.64 22.65
CA GLU A 63 23.33 -0.62 22.28
C GLU A 63 23.97 -0.51 20.89
N THR A 64 25.30 -0.53 20.89
CA THR A 64 26.10 -0.88 19.71
C THR A 64 25.78 -2.32 19.32
N TYR A 65 25.01 -2.49 18.25
CA TYR A 65 24.71 -3.80 17.69
C TYR A 65 25.92 -4.33 16.90
N ASP A 66 26.53 -5.38 17.45
CA ASP A 66 27.36 -6.33 16.71
C ASP A 66 26.43 -7.04 15.70
N LEU A 67 26.71 -6.92 14.40
CA LEU A 67 25.84 -7.39 13.30
C LEU A 67 26.24 -8.80 12.87
N PRO A 68 25.46 -9.87 13.17
CA PRO A 68 25.65 -11.14 12.48
C PRO A 68 24.71 -11.27 11.28
N ALA A 69 25.23 -11.96 10.26
CA ALA A 69 24.60 -12.39 9.01
C ALA A 69 24.24 -11.30 8.00
N GLN A 70 24.85 -11.39 6.82
CA GLN A 70 24.58 -10.54 5.65
C GLN A 70 23.07 -10.45 5.39
N LEU A 71 22.51 -9.24 5.57
CA LEU A 71 21.16 -8.88 5.19
C LEU A 71 21.00 -9.12 3.68
N GLN A 72 20.40 -10.24 3.29
CA GLN A 72 20.00 -10.40 1.90
C GLN A 72 18.87 -9.43 1.59
N LYS A 73 19.10 -8.56 0.61
CA LYS A 73 18.09 -7.65 0.08
C LYS A 73 16.85 -8.48 -0.30
N ARG A 74 15.68 -8.14 0.25
CA ARG A 74 14.43 -8.77 -0.18
C ARG A 74 14.28 -8.51 -1.68
N ALA A 75 14.24 -9.58 -2.48
CA ALA A 75 14.09 -9.42 -3.92
C ALA A 75 12.67 -8.92 -4.26
N GLY A 76 12.58 -8.01 -5.21
CA GLY A 76 11.31 -7.49 -5.69
C GLY A 76 11.43 -6.71 -6.99
N THR A 77 10.31 -6.65 -7.70
CA THR A 77 10.17 -5.91 -8.96
C THR A 77 9.67 -4.51 -8.66
N LYS A 78 10.21 -3.53 -9.39
CA LYS A 78 9.84 -2.12 -9.27
C LYS A 78 9.20 -1.66 -10.56
N TRP A 79 8.25 -0.75 -10.49
CA TRP A 79 7.66 -0.09 -11.65
C TRP A 79 7.71 1.41 -11.42
N CYS A 80 8.35 2.13 -12.33
CA CYS A 80 8.63 3.55 -12.19
C CYS A 80 7.78 4.37 -13.15
N GLY A 81 7.07 5.37 -12.63
CA GLY A 81 6.39 6.40 -13.40
C GLY A 81 7.37 7.51 -13.80
N CYS A 82 8.41 7.19 -14.58
CA CYS A 82 9.41 8.18 -14.98
C CYS A 82 8.73 9.39 -15.66
N GLY A 83 9.08 10.60 -15.20
CA GLY A 83 8.46 11.86 -15.66
C GLY A 83 7.19 12.27 -14.91
N PHE A 84 6.70 11.46 -13.96
CA PHE A 84 5.59 11.81 -13.07
C PHE A 84 6.13 12.16 -11.68
N THR A 85 6.54 13.41 -11.51
CA THR A 85 6.95 13.96 -10.22
C THR A 85 5.76 14.11 -9.28
N LEU A 86 6.00 13.86 -7.99
CA LEU A 86 5.03 14.01 -6.91
C LEU A 86 5.27 15.32 -6.16
N ASP A 87 4.22 15.78 -5.47
CA ASP A 87 4.42 16.83 -4.47
C ASP A 87 5.29 16.28 -3.34
N HIS A 88 6.38 16.98 -3.01
CA HIS A 88 7.38 16.47 -2.06
C HIS A 88 6.80 16.37 -0.65
N ALA A 89 6.12 17.42 -0.20
CA ALA A 89 5.53 17.47 1.14
C ALA A 89 4.40 16.46 1.30
N GLY A 90 3.53 16.33 0.28
CA GLY A 90 2.48 15.33 0.22
C GLY A 90 3.03 13.91 0.21
N CYS A 91 4.09 13.63 -0.55
CA CYS A 91 4.74 12.32 -0.57
C CYS A 91 5.32 11.96 0.80
N ASP A 92 6.07 12.86 1.43
CA ASP A 92 6.65 12.62 2.76
C ASP A 92 5.54 12.45 3.81
N ALA A 93 4.48 13.27 3.75
CA ALA A 93 3.34 13.18 4.63
C ALA A 93 2.55 11.88 4.45
N ALA A 94 2.32 11.41 3.22
CA ALA A 94 1.59 10.17 2.95
C ALA A 94 2.38 8.94 3.43
N VAL A 95 3.70 8.93 3.23
CA VAL A 95 4.60 7.89 3.76
C VAL A 95 4.60 7.90 5.29
N ALA A 96 4.71 9.09 5.90
CA ALA A 96 4.71 9.23 7.36
C ALA A 96 3.39 8.80 7.99
N ASP A 97 2.27 9.22 7.40
CA ASP A 97 0.92 8.84 7.84
C ASP A 97 0.74 7.32 7.75
N MET A 98 1.06 6.69 6.61
CA MET A 98 1.02 5.23 6.49
C MET A 98 1.85 4.55 7.58
N LYS A 99 3.09 5.00 7.84
CA LYS A 99 3.95 4.45 8.92
C LYS A 99 3.29 4.51 10.29
N VAL A 100 2.62 5.63 10.61
CA VAL A 100 1.91 5.78 11.89
C VAL A 100 0.76 4.78 11.97
N GLN A 101 -0.04 4.65 10.91
CA GLN A 101 -1.21 3.78 10.93
C GLN A 101 -0.85 2.29 11.04
N VAL A 102 0.29 1.88 10.49
CA VAL A 102 0.76 0.50 10.54
C VAL A 102 1.85 0.24 11.57
N SER A 103 2.11 1.18 12.50
CA SER A 103 3.27 1.08 13.40
C SER A 103 3.28 -0.18 14.28
N GLY A 104 2.10 -0.69 14.65
CA GLY A 104 1.93 -1.93 15.41
C GLY A 104 1.99 -3.22 14.58
N GLY A 105 2.13 -3.11 13.26
CA GLY A 105 1.97 -4.22 12.33
C GLY A 105 0.49 -4.48 12.03
N VAL A 106 0.15 -4.53 10.75
CA VAL A 106 -1.22 -4.76 10.27
C VAL A 106 -1.20 -5.89 9.25
N HIS A 107 -2.20 -6.76 9.33
CA HIS A 107 -2.46 -7.78 8.33
C HIS A 107 -3.57 -7.32 7.39
N ILE A 108 -3.18 -6.82 6.21
CA ILE A 108 -4.11 -6.48 5.14
C ILE A 108 -4.67 -7.81 4.61
N GLN A 109 -5.95 -8.06 4.88
CA GLN A 109 -6.63 -9.28 4.47
C GLN A 109 -6.71 -9.40 2.94
N ALA A 110 -7.07 -10.60 2.48
CA ALA A 110 -7.31 -10.87 1.07
C ALA A 110 -8.29 -9.87 0.47
N HIS A 111 -8.00 -9.43 -0.76
CA HIS A 111 -8.84 -8.51 -1.54
C HIS A 111 -9.10 -7.15 -0.87
N LEU A 112 -8.14 -6.65 -0.09
CA LEU A 112 -8.18 -5.32 0.53
C LEU A 112 -7.02 -4.44 0.05
N ALA A 113 -7.23 -3.13 0.13
CA ALA A 113 -6.16 -2.15 -0.02
C ALA A 113 -6.22 -1.10 1.09
N TYR A 114 -5.04 -0.70 1.58
CA TYR A 114 -4.88 0.36 2.58
C TYR A 114 -4.11 1.50 1.92
N TYR A 115 -4.54 2.74 2.09
CA TYR A 115 -3.89 3.88 1.45
C TYR A 115 -4.02 5.18 2.25
N SER A 116 -3.02 6.04 2.10
CA SER A 116 -2.98 7.38 2.69
C SER A 116 -2.97 8.41 1.57
N ILE A 117 -3.86 9.40 1.63
CA ILE A 117 -3.87 10.57 0.74
C ILE A 117 -3.35 11.76 1.53
N LYS A 118 -2.32 12.43 1.01
CA LYS A 118 -1.82 13.72 1.52
C LYS A 118 -1.39 14.61 0.36
N GLY A 119 -1.91 15.83 0.28
CA GLY A 119 -1.43 16.83 -0.68
C GLY A 119 -1.47 16.37 -2.14
N GLY A 120 -2.43 15.53 -2.51
CA GLY A 120 -2.55 14.98 -3.87
C GLY A 120 -1.59 13.83 -4.20
N VAL A 121 -0.93 13.24 -3.20
CA VAL A 121 -0.17 11.99 -3.31
C VAL A 121 -0.92 10.89 -2.58
N VAL A 122 -0.98 9.70 -3.18
CA VAL A 122 -1.47 8.49 -2.53
C VAL A 122 -0.30 7.54 -2.27
N PHE A 123 -0.08 7.16 -1.01
CA PHE A 123 0.71 5.97 -0.68
C PHE A 123 -0.26 4.80 -0.50
N PHE A 124 -0.03 3.68 -1.17
CA PHE A 124 -0.95 2.54 -1.19
C PHE A 124 -0.25 1.21 -0.88
N ALA A 125 -1.03 0.28 -0.34
CA ALA A 125 -0.69 -1.13 -0.18
C ALA A 125 -1.88 -1.98 -0.60
N CYS A 126 -1.73 -2.72 -1.69
CA CYS A 126 -2.74 -3.56 -2.31
C CYS A 126 -2.46 -5.03 -2.02
N ASN A 127 -3.50 -5.75 -1.60
CA ASN A 127 -3.54 -7.20 -1.55
C ASN A 127 -4.71 -7.71 -2.40
N THR A 128 -4.45 -7.99 -3.68
CA THR A 128 -5.43 -8.60 -4.60
C THR A 128 -5.41 -10.14 -4.54
N GLY A 129 -4.70 -10.70 -3.57
CA GLY A 129 -4.50 -12.13 -3.42
C GLY A 129 -5.46 -12.74 -2.40
N ASN A 130 -5.33 -14.06 -2.22
CA ASN A 130 -6.11 -14.81 -1.24
C ASN A 130 -5.40 -14.95 0.12
N GLY A 131 -4.15 -14.48 0.23
CA GLY A 131 -3.36 -14.48 1.46
C GLY A 131 -3.51 -13.19 2.25
N GLN A 132 -2.74 -13.05 3.33
CA GLN A 132 -2.61 -11.79 4.07
C GLN A 132 -1.29 -11.12 3.72
N LEU A 133 -1.33 -9.81 3.51
CA LEU A 133 -0.14 -8.96 3.37
C LEU A 133 0.15 -8.32 4.74
N PHE A 134 1.33 -8.62 5.30
CA PHE A 134 1.79 -7.95 6.51
C PHE A 134 2.46 -6.62 6.15
N MET A 135 2.07 -5.55 6.85
CA MET A 135 2.62 -4.22 6.71
C MET A 135 2.93 -3.62 8.07
N ASP A 136 4.15 -3.12 8.25
CA ASP A 136 4.59 -2.37 9.42
C ASP A 136 5.40 -1.12 8.99
N ALA A 137 5.72 -0.24 9.94
CA ALA A 137 6.47 0.98 9.63
C ALA A 137 7.83 0.70 8.96
N PRO A 138 8.63 -0.31 9.38
CA PRO A 138 9.83 -0.73 8.66
C PRO A 138 9.57 -1.17 7.22
N THR A 139 8.50 -1.91 6.95
CA THR A 139 8.13 -2.35 5.59
C THR A 139 7.75 -1.17 4.72
N VAL A 140 7.01 -0.19 5.25
CA VAL A 140 6.68 1.05 4.53
C VAL A 140 7.96 1.84 4.19
N ALA A 141 8.88 1.97 5.14
CA ALA A 141 10.17 2.62 4.91
C ALA A 141 11.01 1.88 3.85
N TYR A 142 11.00 0.56 3.91
CA TYR A 142 11.69 -0.30 2.95
C TYR A 142 11.12 -0.14 1.53
N VAL A 143 9.80 -0.19 1.36
CA VAL A 143 9.12 0.03 0.08
C VAL A 143 9.48 1.39 -0.49
N ALA A 144 9.38 2.46 0.32
CA ALA A 144 9.71 3.80 -0.13
C ALA A 144 11.18 3.94 -0.55
N SER A 145 12.09 3.29 0.17
CA SER A 145 13.52 3.23 -0.17
C SER A 145 13.77 2.48 -1.48
N GLU A 146 13.15 1.33 -1.70
CA GLU A 146 13.29 0.58 -2.96
C GLU A 146 12.79 1.36 -4.17
N ILE A 147 11.68 2.08 -4.03
CA ILE A 147 11.15 2.94 -5.09
C ILE A 147 12.09 4.12 -5.31
N THR A 148 12.54 4.81 -4.26
CA THR A 148 13.46 5.95 -4.38
C THR A 148 14.78 5.56 -5.06
N ASN A 149 15.34 4.41 -4.69
CA ASN A 149 16.59 3.89 -5.26
C ASN A 149 16.47 3.52 -6.74
N ALA A 150 15.28 3.11 -7.19
CA ALA A 150 15.06 2.67 -8.57
C ALA A 150 14.53 3.80 -9.46
N CYS A 151 13.55 4.56 -8.97
CA CYS A 151 12.78 5.52 -9.75
C CYS A 151 13.24 6.98 -9.52
N GLY A 152 14.04 7.23 -8.49
CA GLY A 152 14.43 8.58 -8.07
C GLY A 152 13.53 9.17 -6.98
N TRP A 153 14.00 10.27 -6.40
CA TRP A 153 13.28 11.00 -5.35
C TRP A 153 11.97 11.59 -5.87
N TYR A 154 10.89 11.33 -5.14
CA TYR A 154 9.56 11.90 -5.41
C TYR A 154 9.02 11.58 -6.82
N ILE A 155 9.36 10.41 -7.35
CA ILE A 155 8.84 9.89 -8.63
C ILE A 155 7.85 8.76 -8.33
N ALA A 156 6.65 8.82 -8.92
CA ALA A 156 5.66 7.76 -8.76
C ALA A 156 6.26 6.37 -9.00
N GLY A 157 5.94 5.40 -8.15
CA GLY A 157 6.45 4.05 -8.33
C GLY A 157 5.84 3.02 -7.39
N THR A 158 6.08 1.77 -7.74
CA THR A 158 5.55 0.59 -7.07
C THR A 158 6.64 -0.42 -6.83
N PHE A 159 6.60 -1.08 -5.68
CA PHE A 159 7.36 -2.27 -5.35
C PHE A 159 6.41 -3.47 -5.17
N ALA A 160 6.78 -4.62 -5.72
CA ALA A 160 6.15 -5.90 -5.38
C ALA A 160 7.23 -6.92 -5.02
N ARG A 161 7.01 -7.66 -3.94
CA ARG A 161 7.92 -8.71 -3.49
C ARG A 161 7.93 -9.87 -4.48
N SER A 162 9.11 -10.39 -4.79
CA SER A 162 9.24 -11.59 -5.63
C SER A 162 8.47 -12.76 -5.01
N GLY A 163 7.66 -13.44 -5.82
CA GLY A 163 6.80 -14.55 -5.38
C GLY A 163 5.40 -14.12 -4.92
N TYR A 164 5.10 -12.82 -4.83
CA TYR A 164 3.81 -12.29 -4.39
C TYR A 164 3.22 -11.33 -5.45
N PRO A 165 2.80 -11.85 -6.62
CA PRO A 165 2.35 -11.03 -7.74
C PRO A 165 1.01 -10.32 -7.48
N SER A 166 0.26 -10.73 -6.46
CA SER A 166 -0.99 -10.10 -6.03
C SER A 166 -0.78 -9.01 -4.97
N GLU A 167 0.47 -8.77 -4.55
CA GLU A 167 0.81 -7.72 -3.60
C GLU A 167 1.52 -6.58 -4.33
N ALA A 168 1.19 -5.34 -3.99
CA ALA A 168 1.83 -4.16 -4.56
C ALA A 168 1.76 -3.01 -3.56
N SER A 169 2.86 -2.29 -3.37
CA SER A 169 2.86 -1.10 -2.53
C SER A 169 3.69 0.00 -3.16
N GLY A 170 3.29 1.25 -2.97
CA GLY A 170 4.01 2.36 -3.57
C GLY A 170 3.32 3.68 -3.38
N TYR A 171 3.71 4.64 -4.21
CA TYR A 171 3.12 5.97 -4.20
C TYR A 171 2.92 6.51 -5.61
N MET A 172 1.82 7.20 -5.82
CA MET A 172 1.45 7.81 -7.09
C MET A 172 0.67 9.10 -6.89
N ARG A 173 0.42 9.82 -7.99
CA ARG A 173 -0.43 11.02 -7.95
C ARG A 173 -1.87 10.59 -7.72
N TYR A 174 -2.54 11.24 -6.77
CA TYR A 174 -3.97 11.11 -6.62
C TYR A 174 -4.67 11.74 -7.83
N SER A 175 -5.65 11.03 -8.37
CA SER A 175 -6.65 11.58 -9.29
C SER A 175 -7.96 10.83 -9.08
N SER A 176 -9.08 11.54 -9.18
CA SER A 176 -10.40 10.90 -9.20
C SER A 176 -10.49 9.87 -10.33
N GLY A 177 -11.13 8.74 -10.07
CA GLY A 177 -11.31 7.66 -11.03
C GLY A 177 -10.09 6.76 -11.24
N LEU A 178 -9.01 6.95 -10.45
CA LEU A 178 -7.82 6.13 -10.52
C LEU A 178 -8.00 4.81 -9.77
N ASP A 179 -7.94 3.69 -10.49
CA ASP A 179 -7.67 2.37 -9.92
C ASP A 179 -6.16 2.23 -9.66
N PHE A 180 -5.72 2.56 -8.45
CA PHE A 180 -4.29 2.54 -8.12
C PHE A 180 -3.73 1.11 -8.04
N CYS A 181 -4.54 0.12 -7.63
CA CYS A 181 -4.07 -1.26 -7.55
C CYS A 181 -3.93 -1.90 -8.94
N GLY A 182 -4.85 -1.61 -9.85
CA GLY A 182 -4.76 -2.01 -11.26
C GLY A 182 -3.64 -1.25 -12.00
N ALA A 183 -3.45 0.04 -11.70
CA ALA A 183 -2.39 0.84 -12.30
C ALA A 183 -0.99 0.56 -11.74
N ALA A 184 -0.88 -0.03 -10.54
CA ALA A 184 0.38 -0.16 -9.79
C ALA A 184 1.53 -0.77 -10.60
N LYS A 185 1.25 -1.69 -11.52
CA LYS A 185 2.27 -2.45 -12.28
C LYS A 185 2.24 -2.13 -13.78
N SER A 186 1.58 -1.04 -14.17
CA SER A 186 1.31 -0.70 -15.58
C SER A 186 2.51 -0.12 -16.33
N SER A 187 3.49 0.46 -15.63
CA SER A 187 4.70 1.00 -16.27
C SER A 187 5.55 -0.12 -16.88
N SER A 188 6.25 0.16 -17.97
CA SER A 188 7.30 -0.74 -18.48
C SER A 188 8.70 -0.39 -17.95
N ALA A 189 8.84 0.75 -17.27
CA ALA A 189 10.11 1.20 -16.71
C ALA A 189 10.34 0.61 -15.32
N HIS A 190 11.55 0.10 -15.10
CA HIS A 190 11.99 -0.45 -13.82
C HIS A 190 13.02 0.43 -13.11
N SER A 191 13.45 1.51 -13.77
CA SER A 191 14.31 2.55 -13.22
C SER A 191 14.13 3.87 -13.96
N CYS A 192 14.48 4.97 -13.29
CA CYS A 192 14.80 6.26 -13.88
C CYS A 192 16.22 6.64 -13.38
#